data_AF-A0A1Z8JI67-F1
#
_entry.id   AF-A0A1Z8JI67-F1
#
_cell.length_a   1.000
_cell.length_b   1.000
_cell.length_c   1.000
_cell.angle_alpha   90.00
_cell.angle_beta   90.00
_cell.angle_gamma   90.00
#
_symmetry.space_group_name_H-M   'P 1'
#
loop_
_entity.id
_entity.type
_entity.pdbx_description
1 polymer ?
#
loop_
_entity_poly.entity_id
_entity_poly.type
_entity_poly.pdbx_seq_one_letter_code
_entity_poly.pdbx_strand_id
1 'polypeptide(L)'
;MLAWLLLLTWILPSLALTDFYTISNNKVLQTCAYVSNAESGIARWFRMRDPYIKVNLVRSDNLFADVDVYTLIMGGPDMNKISIGLNPYYKVCDEFALNDKYCEHESDESNSKKLSLVELIDSGGYKFPIESFMLNTKKETDHIYTLDRSGIYCAMFLTSNIPDTVEDIAVEVEWVQSYGNLLVSDFKRLFSTVVFTFAYIGVAIVLSFLTYRKINLNENTSITINNLKFQKFTLQYKFILFFWAYGILYLSTSVHYILLNKYDYTTDSLIIFFTNVLDLALSTIVSVWTIYNLMLFSAGSWIHVDITNTNKKSHNLQVKTAKIIAVVLVIQMLIYDMEESTIHSLIGNVPKDWLSTCIYIEYFLIYILTLTWAVITWTKIQEKKLKTIYLITTALLGILFAIIILGVRLFNHTAQTASIAYTVEFIFTVVVAFLWHNVIFENNTLVLK
;
A
#
# COMPACT_ATOMS: atom_id res chain seq x y z
N MET A 1 -19.63 -18.35 3.33
CA MET A 1 -18.78 -19.55 3.44
C MET A 1 -18.29 -20.04 2.08
N LEU A 2 -19.15 -20.24 1.07
CA LEU A 2 -18.72 -20.66 -0.28
C LEU A 2 -17.84 -19.61 -1.00
N ALA A 3 -18.18 -18.32 -0.90
CA ALA A 3 -17.35 -17.23 -1.42
C ALA A 3 -16.00 -17.10 -0.69
N TRP A 4 -15.96 -17.46 0.60
CA TRP A 4 -14.73 -17.55 1.41
C TRP A 4 -13.83 -18.70 0.92
N LEU A 5 -14.41 -19.88 0.67
CA LEU A 5 -13.72 -21.04 0.11
C LEU A 5 -13.22 -20.79 -1.31
N LEU A 6 -14.00 -20.10 -2.15
CA LEU A 6 -13.59 -19.75 -3.52
C LEU A 6 -12.47 -18.69 -3.56
N LEU A 7 -12.46 -17.71 -2.65
CA LEU A 7 -11.31 -16.80 -2.52
C LEU A 7 -10.08 -17.54 -1.98
N LEU A 8 -10.25 -18.42 -0.98
CA LEU A 8 -9.16 -19.23 -0.41
C LEU A 8 -8.54 -20.22 -1.41
N THR A 9 -9.31 -20.80 -2.33
CA THR A 9 -8.76 -21.70 -3.36
C THR A 9 -8.01 -20.96 -4.47
N TRP A 10 -8.27 -19.66 -4.65
CA TRP A 10 -7.50 -18.80 -5.56
C TRP A 10 -6.19 -18.27 -4.93
N ILE A 11 -6.06 -18.36 -3.61
CA ILE A 11 -4.86 -17.98 -2.83
C ILE A 11 -3.76 -19.07 -2.88
N LEU A 12 -3.88 -20.12 -3.70
CA LEU A 12 -2.82 -21.12 -3.88
C LEU A 12 -1.87 -20.70 -5.02
N PRO A 13 -0.69 -20.12 -4.71
CA PRO A 13 0.36 -19.90 -5.68
C PRO A 13 1.31 -21.09 -5.80
N SER A 14 1.95 -21.18 -6.96
CA SER A 14 3.06 -22.06 -7.28
C SER A 14 4.26 -21.21 -7.72
N LEU A 15 5.46 -21.73 -7.49
CA LEU A 15 6.79 -21.13 -7.78
C LEU A 15 7.19 -20.05 -6.78
N ALA A 16 8.40 -19.51 -6.88
CA ALA A 16 9.18 -18.77 -5.87
C ALA A 16 9.39 -17.31 -6.30
N LEU A 17 9.70 -16.39 -5.37
CA LEU A 17 10.04 -14.99 -5.70
C LEU A 17 11.40 -14.93 -6.35
N THR A 18 11.52 -14.78 -7.66
CA THR A 18 12.82 -14.75 -8.38
C THR A 18 13.29 -13.32 -8.62
N ASP A 19 14.53 -12.99 -8.26
CA ASP A 19 15.14 -11.69 -8.57
C ASP A 19 16.47 -11.87 -9.27
N PHE A 20 16.73 -11.07 -10.32
CA PHE A 20 17.98 -11.10 -11.09
C PHE A 20 18.91 -9.93 -10.76
N TYR A 21 20.15 -10.25 -10.40
CA TYR A 21 21.14 -9.31 -9.97
C TYR A 21 22.42 -9.39 -10.80
N THR A 22 22.67 -8.37 -11.61
CA THR A 22 23.94 -8.20 -12.30
C THR A 22 25.09 -7.93 -11.33
N ILE A 23 26.15 -8.74 -11.42
CA ILE A 23 27.36 -8.61 -10.63
C ILE A 23 28.45 -7.96 -11.49
N SER A 24 29.29 -7.14 -10.85
CA SER A 24 30.40 -6.45 -11.50
C SER A 24 31.70 -6.63 -10.71
N ASN A 25 32.83 -6.55 -11.43
CA ASN A 25 34.15 -6.68 -10.82
C ASN A 25 34.39 -5.71 -9.67
N ASN A 26 35.07 -6.20 -8.63
CA ASN A 26 35.52 -5.41 -7.48
C ASN A 26 34.39 -4.70 -6.72
N LYS A 27 33.16 -5.20 -6.83
CA LYS A 27 32.03 -4.74 -6.02
C LYS A 27 31.38 -5.90 -5.29
N VAL A 28 30.91 -5.62 -4.08
CA VAL A 28 30.04 -6.54 -3.33
C VAL A 28 28.61 -6.14 -3.59
N LEU A 29 27.81 -7.07 -4.08
CA LEU A 29 26.37 -6.90 -4.15
C LEU A 29 25.76 -7.47 -2.86
N GLN A 30 24.88 -6.70 -2.23
CA GLN A 30 24.09 -7.15 -1.08
C GLN A 30 22.61 -7.02 -1.38
N THR A 31 21.85 -8.06 -1.06
CA THR A 31 20.38 -8.07 -1.05
C THR A 31 19.88 -8.64 0.28
N CYS A 32 18.83 -8.04 0.82
CA CYS A 32 18.26 -8.41 2.10
C CYS A 32 16.74 -8.47 2.03
N ALA A 33 16.16 -9.54 2.55
CA ALA A 33 14.72 -9.72 2.64
C ALA A 33 14.30 -10.37 3.96
N TYR A 34 13.12 -10.02 4.46
CA TYR A 34 12.50 -10.80 5.53
C TYR A 34 11.95 -12.08 4.93
N VAL A 35 12.34 -13.23 5.49
CA VAL A 35 11.75 -14.53 5.14
C VAL A 35 11.00 -15.09 6.34
N SER A 36 9.74 -15.47 6.10
CA SER A 36 8.80 -15.95 7.10
C SER A 36 8.58 -17.45 6.99
N ASN A 37 8.74 -18.13 8.12
CA ASN A 37 8.37 -19.54 8.32
C ASN A 37 6.89 -19.74 8.71
N ALA A 38 6.11 -18.66 8.75
CA ALA A 38 4.68 -18.67 9.08
C ALA A 38 4.34 -19.40 10.40
N GLU A 39 5.24 -19.39 11.40
CA GLU A 39 5.03 -20.13 12.66
C GLU A 39 3.95 -19.54 13.58
N SER A 40 3.58 -18.27 13.40
CA SER A 40 2.67 -17.58 14.32
C SER A 40 1.57 -16.79 13.62
N GLY A 41 0.47 -16.61 14.35
CA GLY A 41 -0.67 -15.80 13.94
C GLY A 41 -1.40 -16.33 12.72
N ILE A 42 -1.90 -15.40 11.90
CA ILE A 42 -2.72 -15.69 10.72
C ILE A 42 -1.88 -16.28 9.59
N ALA A 43 -0.58 -15.96 9.50
CA ALA A 43 0.32 -16.52 8.50
C ALA A 43 0.35 -18.07 8.57
N ARG A 44 0.20 -18.66 9.75
CA ARG A 44 0.13 -20.12 9.94
C ARG A 44 -1.00 -20.77 9.16
N TRP A 45 -2.13 -20.10 8.98
CA TRP A 45 -3.26 -20.63 8.21
C TRP A 45 -3.00 -20.66 6.70
N PHE A 46 -1.99 -19.91 6.25
CA PHE A 46 -1.56 -19.85 4.86
C PHE A 46 -0.22 -20.56 4.62
N ARG A 47 0.30 -21.32 5.60
CA ARG A 47 1.53 -22.10 5.40
C ARG A 47 1.28 -23.22 4.39
N MET A 48 2.03 -23.19 3.30
CA MET A 48 1.93 -24.12 2.18
C MET A 48 3.25 -24.88 1.93
N ARG A 49 4.39 -24.26 2.24
CA ARG A 49 5.72 -24.83 2.05
C ARG A 49 6.69 -24.39 3.14
N ASP A 50 7.81 -25.09 3.22
CA ASP A 50 8.93 -24.66 4.04
C ASP A 50 9.66 -23.50 3.35
N PRO A 51 10.06 -22.48 4.11
CA PRO A 51 10.76 -21.32 3.54
C PRO A 51 12.19 -21.70 3.18
N TYR A 52 12.70 -21.14 2.09
CA TYR A 52 14.11 -21.31 1.70
C TYR A 52 14.60 -20.09 0.91
N ILE A 53 15.92 -19.96 0.81
CA ILE A 53 16.58 -19.02 -0.10
C ILE A 53 17.24 -19.87 -1.16
N LYS A 54 16.85 -19.72 -2.42
CA LYS A 54 17.53 -20.38 -3.53
C LYS A 54 18.43 -19.35 -4.21
N VAL A 55 19.64 -19.76 -4.55
CA VAL A 55 20.56 -18.92 -5.32
C VAL A 55 20.98 -19.70 -6.54
N ASN A 56 20.81 -19.08 -7.70
CA ASN A 56 21.16 -19.62 -9.00
C ASN A 56 22.02 -18.59 -9.76
N LEU A 57 22.92 -19.07 -10.60
CA LEU A 57 23.71 -18.23 -11.48
C LEU A 57 23.12 -18.31 -12.88
N VAL A 58 22.64 -17.20 -13.42
CA VAL A 58 22.00 -17.18 -14.74
C VAL A 58 23.04 -17.52 -15.79
N ARG A 59 22.84 -18.65 -16.46
CA ARG A 59 23.65 -19.03 -17.60
C ARG A 59 23.30 -18.13 -18.78
N SER A 60 24.29 -17.44 -19.33
CA SER A 60 24.21 -16.93 -20.69
C SER A 60 24.98 -17.89 -21.59
N ASP A 61 24.30 -18.36 -22.65
CA ASP A 61 24.84 -19.33 -23.62
C ASP A 61 26.12 -18.83 -24.32
N ASN A 62 26.43 -17.53 -24.18
CA ASN A 62 27.60 -16.86 -24.76
C ASN A 62 28.76 -16.67 -23.75
N LEU A 63 28.70 -17.21 -22.53
CA LEU A 63 29.81 -17.09 -21.57
C LEU A 63 30.99 -17.99 -21.94
N PHE A 64 32.09 -17.37 -22.39
CA PHE A 64 33.34 -18.06 -22.75
C PHE A 64 34.29 -18.30 -21.56
N ALA A 65 33.98 -17.78 -20.37
CA ALA A 65 34.86 -17.81 -19.21
C ALA A 65 34.27 -18.52 -17.98
N ASP A 66 35.15 -19.16 -17.23
CA ASP A 66 34.87 -19.75 -15.92
C ASP A 66 34.89 -18.63 -14.88
N VAL A 67 33.73 -18.32 -14.29
CA VAL A 67 33.62 -17.29 -13.26
C VAL A 67 33.05 -17.91 -12.00
N ASP A 68 33.80 -17.74 -10.91
CA ASP A 68 33.39 -18.14 -9.58
C ASP A 68 32.80 -16.94 -8.84
N VAL A 69 31.59 -17.12 -8.31
CA VAL A 69 30.90 -16.15 -7.45
C VAL A 69 30.91 -16.68 -6.03
N TYR A 70 31.61 -16.00 -5.13
CA TYR A 70 31.55 -16.30 -3.71
C TYR A 70 30.26 -15.74 -3.13
N THR A 71 29.49 -16.60 -2.47
CA THR A 71 28.19 -16.27 -1.90
C THR A 71 28.23 -16.50 -0.39
N LEU A 72 27.73 -15.52 0.36
CA LEU A 72 27.48 -15.63 1.79
C LEU A 72 26.01 -15.35 2.10
N ILE A 73 25.35 -16.26 2.82
CA ILE A 73 24.00 -16.07 3.34
C ILE A 73 24.07 -16.05 4.88
N MET A 74 23.49 -15.02 5.48
CA MET A 74 23.42 -14.87 6.93
C MET A 74 22.24 -14.01 7.38
N GLY A 75 21.92 -14.05 8.68
CA GLY A 75 20.89 -13.17 9.24
C GLY A 75 21.34 -11.71 9.32
N GLY A 76 20.44 -10.77 9.02
CA GLY A 76 20.69 -9.32 9.11
C GLY A 76 21.31 -8.87 10.45
N PRO A 77 20.81 -9.32 11.63
CA PRO A 77 21.40 -8.98 12.92
C PRO A 77 22.85 -9.47 13.11
N ASP A 78 23.24 -10.52 12.40
CA ASP A 78 24.61 -11.03 12.44
C ASP A 78 25.50 -10.25 11.47
N MET A 79 24.93 -9.75 10.38
CA MET A 79 25.67 -8.94 9.42
C MET A 79 26.12 -7.59 10.03
N ASN A 80 25.31 -6.99 10.89
CA ASN A 80 25.71 -5.78 11.63
C ASN A 80 26.88 -6.00 12.60
N LYS A 81 27.23 -7.25 12.91
CA LYS A 81 28.36 -7.59 13.79
C LYS A 81 29.66 -7.80 13.03
N ILE A 82 29.63 -7.94 11.70
CA ILE A 82 30.82 -8.26 10.92
C ILE A 82 31.35 -7.07 10.13
N SER A 83 32.66 -7.02 9.98
CA SER A 83 33.35 -6.11 9.06
C SER A 83 33.45 -6.77 7.69
N ILE A 84 32.78 -6.21 6.68
CA ILE A 84 32.72 -6.78 5.32
C ILE A 84 33.90 -6.26 4.44
N GLY A 85 34.57 -5.18 4.85
CA GLY A 85 35.84 -4.71 4.25
C GLY A 85 35.75 -4.15 2.82
N LEU A 86 34.57 -4.20 2.19
CA LEU A 86 34.25 -3.67 0.87
C LEU A 86 32.92 -2.94 0.96
N ASN A 87 32.78 -1.77 0.33
CA ASN A 87 31.51 -1.04 0.25
C ASN A 87 30.50 -1.82 -0.61
N PRO A 88 29.46 -2.45 -0.03
CA PRO A 88 28.42 -3.09 -0.82
C PRO A 88 27.59 -2.02 -1.51
N TYR A 89 27.26 -2.23 -2.78
CA TYR A 89 26.21 -1.45 -3.44
C TYR A 89 24.91 -2.23 -3.37
N TYR A 90 23.88 -1.60 -2.82
CA TYR A 90 22.57 -2.19 -2.67
C TYR A 90 21.80 -2.10 -3.99
N LYS A 91 21.13 -3.19 -4.37
CA LYS A 91 20.20 -3.17 -5.51
C LYS A 91 18.74 -3.36 -5.09
N VAL A 92 18.46 -4.16 -4.06
CA VAL A 92 17.10 -4.46 -3.60
C VAL A 92 17.08 -4.69 -2.09
N CYS A 93 16.14 -4.04 -1.41
CA CYS A 93 15.85 -4.26 0.00
C CYS A 93 14.35 -4.24 0.29
N ASP A 94 13.86 -5.29 0.95
CA ASP A 94 12.50 -5.32 1.49
C ASP A 94 12.32 -4.23 2.55
N GLU A 95 11.08 -3.77 2.70
CA GLU A 95 10.64 -2.72 3.62
C GLU A 95 11.11 -2.99 5.07
N PHE A 96 11.07 -4.24 5.54
CA PHE A 96 11.56 -4.61 6.88
C PHE A 96 13.08 -4.47 7.01
N ALA A 97 13.83 -4.90 6.00
CA ALA A 97 15.29 -4.82 6.00
C ALA A 97 15.78 -3.36 5.90
N LEU A 98 15.07 -2.54 5.12
CA LEU A 98 15.33 -1.11 4.99
C LEU A 98 15.10 -0.36 6.32
N ASN A 99 13.96 -0.60 6.98
CA ASN A 99 13.63 0.07 8.25
C ASN A 99 14.61 -0.25 9.38
N ASP A 100 15.09 -1.49 9.43
CA ASP A 100 16.08 -1.92 10.41
C ASP A 100 17.52 -1.58 9.98
N LYS A 101 17.69 -0.83 8.88
CA LYS A 101 18.96 -0.33 8.36
C LYS A 101 19.96 -1.41 7.98
N TYR A 102 19.51 -2.65 7.76
CA TYR A 102 20.38 -3.71 7.23
C TYR A 102 20.80 -3.44 5.77
N CYS A 103 20.14 -2.47 5.15
CA CYS A 103 20.37 -1.99 3.79
C CYS A 103 21.10 -0.65 3.74
N GLU A 104 21.49 -0.09 4.89
CA GLU A 104 22.31 1.12 4.97
C GLU A 104 23.74 0.68 5.29
N HIS A 105 24.74 1.11 4.50
CA HIS A 105 26.13 0.88 4.88
C HIS A 105 26.58 1.99 5.81
N GLU A 106 26.92 1.66 7.05
CA GLU A 106 27.65 2.58 7.92
C GLU A 106 29.04 2.81 7.32
N SER A 107 29.56 4.04 7.40
CA SER A 107 30.93 4.32 6.99
C SER A 107 31.93 3.51 7.83
N ASP A 108 33.02 3.10 7.19
CA ASP A 108 34.10 2.30 7.79
C ASP A 108 34.71 2.92 9.07
N GLU A 109 34.48 4.21 9.32
CA GLU A 109 34.99 4.93 10.49
C GLU A 109 34.27 4.53 11.81
N SER A 110 33.14 3.81 11.74
CA SER A 110 32.42 3.29 12.91
C SER A 110 32.95 1.92 13.42
N ASN A 111 33.94 1.34 12.74
CA ASN A 111 34.34 -0.08 12.79
C ASN A 111 35.06 -0.62 14.05
N SER A 112 35.21 0.13 15.14
CA SER A 112 36.01 -0.33 16.29
C SER A 112 35.44 -1.53 17.10
N LYS A 113 34.23 -2.02 16.77
CA LYS A 113 33.53 -3.10 17.50
C LYS A 113 33.06 -4.27 16.62
N LYS A 114 33.33 -4.27 15.31
CA LYS A 114 32.88 -5.34 14.39
C LYS A 114 33.93 -6.45 14.30
N LEU A 115 33.48 -7.70 14.22
CA LEU A 115 34.32 -8.90 14.14
C LEU A 115 34.61 -9.26 12.67
N SER A 116 35.66 -10.00 12.40
CA SER A 116 35.78 -10.70 11.11
C SER A 116 34.74 -11.83 11.02
N LEU A 117 34.41 -12.28 9.81
CA LEU A 117 33.48 -13.41 9.61
C LEU A 117 33.97 -14.67 10.33
N VAL A 118 35.28 -14.94 10.28
CA VAL A 118 35.91 -16.09 10.95
C VAL A 118 35.75 -15.99 12.47
N GLU A 119 36.04 -14.83 13.05
CA GLU A 119 35.87 -14.60 14.50
C GLU A 119 34.41 -14.75 14.95
N LEU A 120 33.42 -14.34 14.13
CA LEU A 120 32.01 -14.52 14.46
C LEU A 120 31.60 -16.01 14.46
N ILE A 121 32.11 -16.78 13.50
CA ILE A 121 31.85 -18.22 13.40
C ILE A 121 32.50 -18.95 14.59
N ASP A 122 33.78 -18.67 14.85
CA ASP A 122 34.55 -19.32 15.92
C ASP A 122 34.02 -18.97 17.32
N SER A 123 33.51 -17.76 17.50
CA SER A 123 32.89 -17.34 18.77
C SER A 123 31.49 -17.92 19.00
N GLY A 124 30.86 -18.52 17.98
CA GLY A 124 29.47 -18.96 18.05
C GLY A 124 28.48 -17.81 18.29
N GLY A 125 28.87 -16.56 17.99
CA GLY A 125 28.11 -15.35 18.30
C GLY A 125 26.97 -15.04 17.33
N TYR A 126 26.73 -15.91 16.34
CA TYR A 126 25.68 -15.76 15.33
C TYR A 126 24.31 -16.21 15.87
N LYS A 127 23.25 -15.48 15.49
CA LYS A 127 21.86 -15.77 15.85
C LYS A 127 21.19 -16.69 14.83
N PHE A 128 21.59 -16.60 13.57
CA PHE A 128 21.06 -17.37 12.45
C PHE A 128 22.17 -18.21 11.82
N PRO A 129 21.87 -19.40 11.24
CA PRO A 129 22.87 -20.20 10.57
C PRO A 129 23.55 -19.40 9.45
N ILE A 130 24.88 -19.49 9.36
CA ILE A 130 25.66 -18.83 8.32
C ILE A 130 26.04 -19.90 7.30
N GLU A 131 25.82 -19.65 6.02
CA GLU A 131 26.29 -20.53 4.95
C GLU A 131 27.11 -19.76 3.92
N SER A 132 28.27 -20.31 3.56
CA SER A 132 29.14 -19.75 2.53
C SER A 132 29.45 -20.82 1.48
N PHE A 133 29.31 -20.47 0.21
CA PHE A 133 29.54 -21.39 -0.90
C PHE A 133 30.01 -20.63 -2.14
N MET A 134 30.40 -21.37 -3.17
CA MET A 134 30.89 -20.82 -4.44
C MET A 134 30.02 -21.33 -5.58
N LEU A 135 29.45 -20.40 -6.34
CA LEU A 135 28.71 -20.70 -7.57
C LEU A 135 29.66 -20.59 -8.76
N ASN A 136 29.47 -21.46 -9.76
CA ASN A 136 30.34 -21.54 -10.91
C ASN A 136 29.53 -21.56 -12.21
N THR A 137 29.92 -20.75 -13.21
CA THR A 137 29.18 -20.60 -14.48
C THR A 137 29.06 -21.88 -15.32
N LYS A 138 29.99 -22.83 -15.17
CA LYS A 138 30.00 -24.09 -15.94
C LYS A 138 29.14 -25.19 -15.33
N LYS A 139 28.91 -25.16 -14.01
CA LYS A 139 28.11 -26.18 -13.31
C LYS A 139 26.75 -25.61 -12.95
N GLU A 140 25.71 -26.40 -13.15
CA GLU A 140 24.37 -26.03 -12.69
C GLU A 140 24.35 -26.28 -11.20
N THR A 141 24.56 -25.22 -10.42
CA THR A 141 24.58 -25.31 -8.96
C THR A 141 23.52 -24.38 -8.43
N ASP A 142 22.28 -24.82 -8.48
CA ASP A 142 21.25 -24.28 -7.60
C ASP A 142 21.67 -24.59 -6.17
N HIS A 143 21.83 -23.55 -5.34
CA HIS A 143 22.05 -23.72 -3.92
C HIS A 143 20.78 -23.37 -3.16
N ILE A 144 20.31 -24.28 -2.30
CA ILE A 144 19.10 -24.08 -1.50
C ILE A 144 19.49 -24.00 -0.03
N TYR A 145 19.39 -22.80 0.53
CA TYR A 145 19.52 -22.53 1.95
C TYR A 145 18.15 -22.69 2.62
N THR A 146 17.94 -23.80 3.33
CA THR A 146 16.71 -24.04 4.09
C THR A 146 16.70 -23.22 5.38
N LEU A 147 15.53 -22.66 5.72
CA LEU A 147 15.37 -21.70 6.81
C LEU A 147 14.62 -22.32 8.00
N ASP A 148 15.24 -22.30 9.18
CA ASP A 148 14.62 -22.82 10.41
C ASP A 148 13.80 -21.78 11.18
N ARG A 149 14.02 -20.48 10.93
CA ARG A 149 13.41 -19.38 11.71
C ARG A 149 12.99 -18.21 10.82
N SER A 150 11.89 -17.55 11.18
CA SER A 150 11.53 -16.27 10.57
C SER A 150 12.55 -15.19 10.93
N GLY A 151 12.97 -14.37 9.96
CA GLY A 151 13.92 -13.29 10.20
C GLY A 151 14.31 -12.56 8.93
N ILE A 152 15.12 -11.51 9.09
CA ILE A 152 15.76 -10.84 7.96
C ILE A 152 17.04 -11.59 7.64
N TYR A 153 17.15 -12.00 6.38
CA TYR A 153 18.31 -12.68 5.83
C TYR A 153 18.90 -11.82 4.73
N CYS A 154 20.21 -11.91 4.58
CA CYS A 154 20.94 -11.18 3.57
C CYS A 154 21.87 -12.13 2.83
N ALA A 155 21.93 -11.94 1.52
CA ALA A 155 22.86 -12.62 0.64
C ALA A 155 23.86 -11.58 0.12
N MET A 156 25.14 -11.93 0.20
CA MET A 156 26.24 -11.15 -0.35
C MET A 156 26.93 -11.94 -1.45
N PHE A 157 27.20 -11.26 -2.55
CA PHE A 157 27.87 -11.82 -3.71
C PHE A 157 29.15 -11.04 -3.98
N LEU A 158 30.25 -11.77 -3.98
CA LEU A 158 31.56 -11.28 -4.32
C LEU A 158 32.08 -12.04 -5.53
N THR A 159 32.36 -11.30 -6.60
CA THR A 159 33.08 -11.83 -7.77
C THR A 159 34.52 -11.35 -7.77
N SER A 160 35.44 -12.26 -8.05
CA SER A 160 36.83 -11.93 -8.37
C SER A 160 37.12 -12.22 -9.85
N ASN A 161 37.76 -11.27 -10.54
CA ASN A 161 38.37 -11.46 -11.86
C ASN A 161 37.43 -11.88 -13.01
N ILE A 162 36.27 -11.23 -13.16
CA ILE A 162 35.45 -11.35 -14.39
C ILE A 162 36.28 -10.82 -15.57
N PRO A 163 36.56 -11.60 -16.63
CA PRO A 163 37.31 -11.09 -17.79
C PRO A 163 36.54 -9.98 -18.51
N ASP A 164 37.24 -8.97 -19.03
CA ASP A 164 36.63 -7.81 -19.73
C ASP A 164 35.79 -8.20 -20.98
N THR A 165 35.90 -9.45 -21.42
CA THR A 165 35.20 -10.03 -22.58
C THR A 165 33.86 -10.68 -22.23
N VAL A 166 33.47 -10.74 -20.95
CA VAL A 166 32.24 -11.40 -20.49
C VAL A 166 31.11 -10.39 -20.36
N GLU A 167 29.96 -10.68 -20.98
CA GLU A 167 28.72 -9.93 -20.76
C GLU A 167 28.27 -10.00 -19.29
N ASP A 168 27.50 -9.01 -18.86
CA ASP A 168 26.96 -8.85 -17.52
C ASP A 168 26.44 -10.18 -16.91
N ILE A 169 27.16 -10.69 -15.90
CA ILE A 169 26.81 -11.93 -15.18
C ILE A 169 25.70 -11.61 -14.20
N ALA A 170 24.59 -12.37 -14.24
CA ALA A 170 23.49 -12.21 -13.30
C ALA A 170 23.38 -13.39 -12.32
N VAL A 171 23.17 -13.09 -11.04
CA VAL A 171 22.73 -14.07 -10.04
C VAL A 171 21.24 -13.91 -9.82
N GLU A 172 20.53 -15.02 -9.85
CA GLU A 172 19.15 -15.14 -9.47
C GLU A 172 19.05 -15.51 -7.99
N VAL A 173 18.35 -14.72 -7.18
CA VAL A 173 18.06 -15.05 -5.78
C VAL A 173 16.57 -15.21 -5.63
N GLU A 174 16.16 -16.39 -5.17
CA GLU A 174 14.78 -16.68 -4.87
C GLU A 174 14.47 -16.61 -3.36
N TRP A 175 13.65 -15.65 -2.93
CA TRP A 175 13.26 -15.47 -1.52
C TRP A 175 11.92 -16.15 -1.22
N VAL A 176 11.97 -17.42 -0.81
CA VAL A 176 10.77 -18.24 -0.73
C VAL A 176 10.11 -18.18 0.64
N GLN A 177 8.90 -17.61 0.67
CA GLN A 177 8.09 -17.52 1.88
C GLN A 177 7.24 -18.78 2.09
N SER A 178 6.89 -19.06 3.35
CA SER A 178 6.02 -20.20 3.68
C SER A 178 4.60 -20.11 3.11
N TYR A 179 4.12 -18.94 2.73
CA TYR A 179 2.75 -18.70 2.25
C TYR A 179 2.67 -18.29 0.76
N GLY A 180 3.76 -18.39 0.01
CA GLY A 180 3.80 -18.06 -1.42
C GLY A 180 4.97 -17.17 -1.81
N ASN A 181 4.73 -16.28 -2.77
CA ASN A 181 5.72 -15.41 -3.40
C ASN A 181 5.69 -13.98 -2.89
N LEU A 182 4.61 -13.56 -2.24
CA LEU A 182 4.54 -12.21 -1.71
C LEU A 182 5.59 -11.97 -0.65
N LEU A 183 6.26 -10.82 -0.70
CA LEU A 183 7.04 -10.32 0.42
C LEU A 183 6.16 -10.18 1.68
N VAL A 184 6.76 -10.19 2.86
CA VAL A 184 6.02 -10.16 4.14
C VAL A 184 5.21 -8.87 4.30
N SER A 185 5.75 -7.77 3.81
CA SER A 185 5.10 -6.46 3.74
C SER A 185 3.81 -6.55 2.89
N ASP A 186 3.91 -7.11 1.69
CA ASP A 186 2.78 -7.28 0.77
C ASP A 186 1.76 -8.32 1.24
N PHE A 187 2.19 -9.39 1.90
CA PHE A 187 1.27 -10.34 2.52
C PHE A 187 0.44 -9.69 3.64
N LYS A 188 1.07 -8.83 4.46
CA LYS A 188 0.34 -8.03 5.47
C LYS A 188 -0.63 -7.03 4.82
N ARG A 189 -0.26 -6.45 3.67
CA ARG A 189 -1.14 -5.57 2.89
C ARG A 189 -2.33 -6.35 2.34
N LEU A 190 -2.11 -7.48 1.65
CA LEU A 190 -3.16 -8.38 1.17
C LEU A 190 -4.15 -8.75 2.30
N PHE A 191 -3.64 -9.15 3.45
CA PHE A 191 -4.50 -9.49 4.57
C PHE A 191 -5.35 -8.28 5.02
N SER A 192 -4.73 -7.11 5.16
CA SER A 192 -5.43 -5.88 5.54
C SER A 192 -6.50 -5.50 4.52
N THR A 193 -6.19 -5.54 3.22
CA THR A 193 -7.13 -5.20 2.15
C THR A 193 -8.31 -6.17 2.12
N VAL A 194 -8.09 -7.47 2.31
CA VAL A 194 -9.19 -8.45 2.39
C VAL A 194 -10.11 -8.14 3.58
N VAL A 195 -9.55 -7.82 4.74
CA VAL A 195 -10.35 -7.44 5.93
C VAL A 195 -11.16 -6.17 5.64
N PHE A 196 -10.55 -5.14 5.05
CA PHE A 196 -11.25 -3.90 4.72
C PHE A 196 -12.31 -4.09 3.64
N THR A 197 -12.10 -4.92 2.62
CA THR A 197 -13.14 -5.28 1.64
C THR A 197 -14.42 -5.73 2.35
N PHE A 198 -14.31 -6.69 3.27
CA PHE A 198 -15.48 -7.19 3.98
C PHE A 198 -16.06 -6.17 4.96
N ALA A 199 -15.22 -5.38 5.63
CA ALA A 199 -15.67 -4.35 6.56
C ALA A 199 -16.49 -3.26 5.83
N TYR A 200 -15.96 -2.71 4.74
CA TYR A 200 -16.63 -1.68 3.94
C TYR A 200 -17.91 -2.21 3.28
N ILE A 201 -17.88 -3.40 2.64
CA ILE A 201 -19.08 -4.01 2.05
C ILE A 201 -20.13 -4.32 3.13
N GLY A 202 -19.70 -4.82 4.29
CA GLY A 202 -20.59 -5.11 5.41
C GLY A 202 -21.33 -3.86 5.89
N VAL A 203 -20.61 -2.74 6.07
CA VAL A 203 -21.22 -1.44 6.41
C VAL A 203 -22.14 -0.95 5.30
N ALA A 204 -21.76 -1.08 4.03
CA ALA A 204 -22.60 -0.70 2.90
C ALA A 204 -23.95 -1.45 2.89
N ILE A 205 -23.93 -2.75 3.16
CA ILE A 205 -25.13 -3.60 3.29
C ILE A 205 -25.99 -3.14 4.47
N VAL A 206 -25.39 -2.90 5.63
CA VAL A 206 -26.12 -2.43 6.84
C VAL A 206 -26.77 -1.07 6.57
N LEU A 207 -26.03 -0.10 6.01
CA LEU A 207 -26.57 1.22 5.67
C LEU A 207 -27.67 1.14 4.61
N SER A 208 -27.53 0.27 3.62
CA SER A 208 -28.56 0.01 2.61
C SER A 208 -29.83 -0.53 3.25
N PHE A 209 -29.71 -1.50 4.16
CA PHE A 209 -30.84 -2.06 4.90
C PHE A 209 -31.52 -1.03 5.81
N LEU A 210 -30.76 -0.25 6.58
CA LEU A 210 -31.29 0.79 7.45
C LEU A 210 -32.02 1.88 6.63
N THR A 211 -31.43 2.30 5.51
CA THR A 211 -32.04 3.29 4.61
C THR A 211 -33.31 2.74 3.97
N TYR A 212 -33.31 1.48 3.53
CA TYR A 212 -34.49 0.80 3.00
C TYR A 212 -35.63 0.75 4.03
N ARG A 213 -35.34 0.33 5.27
CA ARG A 213 -36.35 0.34 6.35
C ARG A 213 -36.88 1.74 6.62
N LYS A 214 -36.01 2.75 6.63
CA LYS A 214 -36.40 4.15 6.85
C LYS A 214 -37.28 4.69 5.72
N ILE A 215 -37.04 4.27 4.48
CA ILE A 215 -37.90 4.61 3.34
C ILE A 215 -39.29 3.99 3.55
N ASN A 216 -39.37 2.68 3.80
CA ASN A 216 -40.66 1.98 3.96
C ASN A 216 -41.47 2.45 5.17
N LEU A 217 -40.81 2.77 6.30
CA LEU A 217 -41.50 3.30 7.49
C LEU A 217 -42.07 4.72 7.27
N ASN A 218 -41.48 5.49 6.33
CA ASN A 218 -41.98 6.82 5.96
C ASN A 218 -43.09 6.76 4.87
N GLU A 219 -43.41 5.59 4.30
CA GLU A 219 -44.41 5.44 3.23
C GLU A 219 -45.87 5.70 3.66
N ASN A 220 -46.14 5.94 4.95
CA ASN A 220 -47.42 6.54 5.38
C ASN A 220 -47.57 8.01 4.91
N THR A 221 -46.57 8.59 4.24
CA THR A 221 -46.61 9.91 3.61
C THR A 221 -46.17 9.85 2.13
N SER A 222 -47.12 9.52 1.26
CA SER A 222 -47.31 9.99 -0.14
C SER A 222 -46.10 10.44 -0.99
N ILE A 223 -44.97 9.73 -1.02
CA ILE A 223 -43.93 9.98 -2.03
C ILE A 223 -43.75 8.72 -2.88
N THR A 224 -44.62 8.53 -3.87
CA THR A 224 -44.57 7.44 -4.87
C THR A 224 -43.59 7.71 -6.01
N ILE A 225 -42.96 8.88 -6.07
CA ILE A 225 -42.04 9.27 -7.15
C ILE A 225 -40.58 8.99 -6.74
N ASN A 226 -39.91 8.09 -7.47
CA ASN A 226 -38.52 7.69 -7.21
C ASN A 226 -37.54 8.87 -7.10
N ASN A 227 -37.67 9.90 -7.93
CA ASN A 227 -36.79 11.07 -7.91
C ASN A 227 -36.87 11.87 -6.60
N LEU A 228 -38.05 11.97 -6.00
CA LEU A 228 -38.24 12.65 -4.71
C LEU A 228 -37.69 11.81 -3.55
N LYS A 229 -37.76 10.47 -3.64
CA LYS A 229 -37.11 9.56 -2.68
C LYS A 229 -35.59 9.73 -2.69
N PHE A 230 -34.97 9.76 -3.88
CA PHE A 230 -33.53 9.98 -4.02
C PHE A 230 -33.10 11.35 -3.46
N GLN A 231 -33.84 12.42 -3.76
CA GLN A 231 -33.54 13.74 -3.20
C GLN A 231 -33.62 13.75 -1.67
N LYS A 232 -34.67 13.17 -1.08
CA LYS A 232 -34.89 13.11 0.37
C LYS A 232 -33.79 12.35 1.13
N PHE A 233 -33.26 11.27 0.55
CA PHE A 233 -32.23 10.42 1.15
C PHE A 233 -30.85 10.55 0.48
N THR A 234 -30.57 11.70 -0.17
CA THR A 234 -29.34 11.92 -0.95
C THR A 234 -28.07 11.59 -0.14
N LEU A 235 -28.01 12.03 1.12
CA LEU A 235 -26.85 11.80 1.99
C LEU A 235 -26.60 10.31 2.24
N GLN A 236 -27.66 9.56 2.56
CA GLN A 236 -27.57 8.12 2.82
C GLN A 236 -27.07 7.38 1.58
N TYR A 237 -27.57 7.71 0.39
CA TYR A 237 -27.09 7.12 -0.85
C TYR A 237 -25.62 7.44 -1.13
N LYS A 238 -25.15 8.66 -0.82
CA LYS A 238 -23.74 9.02 -0.98
C LYS A 238 -22.83 8.24 -0.02
N PHE A 239 -23.23 8.04 1.23
CA PHE A 239 -22.49 7.19 2.17
C PHE A 239 -22.48 5.72 1.70
N ILE A 240 -23.62 5.19 1.27
CA ILE A 240 -23.69 3.81 0.72
C ILE A 240 -22.73 3.67 -0.46
N LEU A 241 -22.73 4.63 -1.39
CA LEU A 241 -21.82 4.61 -2.54
C LEU A 241 -20.36 4.74 -2.12
N PHE A 242 -20.05 5.55 -1.11
CA PHE A 242 -18.71 5.64 -0.52
C PHE A 242 -18.22 4.27 -0.01
N PHE A 243 -19.03 3.59 0.79
CA PHE A 243 -18.64 2.28 1.33
C PHE A 243 -18.53 1.20 0.25
N TRP A 244 -19.39 1.23 -0.77
CA TRP A 244 -19.25 0.33 -1.93
C TRP A 244 -17.99 0.62 -2.74
N ALA A 245 -17.69 1.88 -3.02
CA ALA A 245 -16.52 2.27 -3.80
C ALA A 245 -15.21 1.81 -3.14
N TYR A 246 -15.06 2.05 -1.84
CA TYR A 246 -13.91 1.57 -1.07
C TYR A 246 -13.89 0.04 -0.95
N GLY A 247 -15.04 -0.60 -0.76
CA GLY A 247 -15.13 -2.06 -0.75
C GLY A 247 -14.64 -2.70 -2.06
N ILE A 248 -15.00 -2.10 -3.20
CA ILE A 248 -14.55 -2.52 -4.54
C ILE A 248 -13.06 -2.22 -4.74
N LEU A 249 -12.58 -1.05 -4.29
CA LEU A 249 -11.16 -0.70 -4.34
C LEU A 249 -10.31 -1.76 -3.61
N TYR A 250 -10.58 -2.01 -2.34
CA TYR A 250 -9.84 -3.00 -1.56
C TYR A 250 -9.97 -4.42 -2.14
N LEU A 251 -11.11 -4.75 -2.78
CA LEU A 251 -11.27 -6.03 -3.48
C LEU A 251 -10.33 -6.10 -4.68
N SER A 252 -10.24 -5.04 -5.48
CA SER A 252 -9.31 -4.93 -6.61
C SER A 252 -7.87 -5.10 -6.15
N THR A 253 -7.46 -4.37 -5.11
CA THR A 253 -6.12 -4.47 -4.51
C THR A 253 -5.83 -5.88 -4.00
N SER A 254 -6.81 -6.51 -3.35
CA SER A 254 -6.68 -7.91 -2.89
C SER A 254 -6.51 -8.88 -4.07
N VAL A 255 -7.27 -8.70 -5.15
CA VAL A 255 -7.13 -9.53 -6.37
C VAL A 255 -5.76 -9.34 -7.00
N HIS A 256 -5.26 -8.10 -7.09
CA HIS A 256 -3.92 -7.82 -7.59
C HIS A 256 -2.86 -8.56 -6.77
N TYR A 257 -2.88 -8.44 -5.43
CA TYR A 257 -1.93 -9.14 -4.57
C TYR A 257 -2.08 -10.68 -4.61
N ILE A 258 -3.30 -11.20 -4.77
CA ILE A 258 -3.50 -12.66 -4.96
C ILE A 258 -2.85 -13.13 -6.26
N LEU A 259 -3.02 -12.38 -7.35
CA LEU A 259 -2.41 -12.70 -8.64
C LEU A 259 -0.89 -12.54 -8.58
N LEU A 260 -0.39 -11.51 -7.92
CA LEU A 260 1.03 -11.31 -7.67
C LEU A 260 1.62 -12.46 -6.84
N ASN A 261 0.91 -12.93 -5.81
CA ASN A 261 1.31 -14.12 -5.07
C ASN A 261 1.40 -15.34 -5.99
N LYS A 262 0.47 -15.46 -6.94
CA LYS A 262 0.34 -16.60 -7.86
C LYS A 262 1.38 -16.65 -8.96
N TYR A 263 1.68 -15.53 -9.59
CA TYR A 263 2.50 -15.46 -10.79
C TYR A 263 3.88 -14.84 -10.56
N ASP A 264 4.14 -14.31 -9.36
CA ASP A 264 5.37 -13.63 -8.97
C ASP A 264 5.54 -12.20 -9.55
N TYR A 265 6.54 -11.47 -9.05
CA TYR A 265 6.83 -10.07 -9.41
C TYR A 265 7.48 -9.91 -10.79
N THR A 266 8.16 -10.94 -11.27
CA THR A 266 8.94 -10.93 -12.53
C THR A 266 8.20 -11.48 -13.75
N THR A 267 6.89 -11.70 -13.62
CA THR A 267 6.09 -12.32 -14.67
C THR A 267 5.76 -11.41 -15.83
N ASP A 268 5.87 -11.95 -17.06
CA ASP A 268 5.40 -11.32 -18.30
C ASP A 268 3.86 -11.39 -18.47
N SER A 269 3.13 -11.85 -17.44
CA SER A 269 1.68 -12.00 -17.50
C SER A 269 0.99 -10.64 -17.63
N LEU A 270 0.39 -10.39 -18.81
CA LEU A 270 -0.44 -9.21 -19.06
C LEU A 270 -1.57 -9.04 -18.03
N ILE A 271 -2.04 -10.14 -17.41
CA ILE A 271 -3.09 -10.09 -16.39
C ILE A 271 -2.62 -9.29 -15.17
N ILE A 272 -1.35 -9.42 -14.76
CA ILE A 272 -0.82 -8.65 -13.63
C ILE A 272 -0.69 -7.19 -13.98
N PHE A 273 -0.21 -6.88 -15.19
CA PHE A 273 -0.16 -5.51 -15.68
C PHE A 273 -1.55 -4.86 -15.67
N PHE A 274 -2.57 -5.51 -16.26
CA PHE A 274 -3.92 -4.96 -16.28
C PHE A 274 -4.56 -4.83 -14.90
N THR A 275 -4.29 -5.77 -14.00
CA THR A 275 -4.85 -5.70 -12.63
C THR A 275 -4.15 -4.66 -11.78
N ASN A 276 -2.85 -4.43 -11.96
CA ASN A 276 -2.12 -3.32 -11.35
C ASN A 276 -2.66 -1.97 -11.84
N VAL A 277 -2.77 -1.79 -13.17
CA VAL A 277 -3.32 -0.56 -13.77
C VAL A 277 -4.76 -0.32 -13.32
N LEU A 278 -5.58 -1.36 -13.23
CA LEU A 278 -6.96 -1.25 -12.74
C LEU A 278 -7.00 -0.83 -11.27
N ASP A 279 -6.16 -1.42 -10.42
CA ASP A 279 -6.09 -1.07 -9.00
C ASP A 279 -5.65 0.39 -8.79
N LEU A 280 -4.59 0.81 -9.47
CA LEU A 280 -4.11 2.19 -9.46
C LEU A 280 -5.19 3.17 -9.95
N ALA A 281 -5.80 2.90 -11.11
CA ALA A 281 -6.85 3.74 -11.66
C ALA A 281 -8.08 3.84 -10.73
N LEU A 282 -8.50 2.72 -10.12
CA LEU A 282 -9.58 2.73 -9.14
C LEU A 282 -9.19 3.51 -7.89
N SER A 283 -7.97 3.35 -7.39
CA SER A 283 -7.44 4.09 -6.24
C SER A 283 -7.51 5.60 -6.49
N THR A 284 -7.02 6.04 -7.66
CA THR A 284 -7.07 7.43 -8.08
C THR A 284 -8.50 7.94 -8.24
N ILE A 285 -9.37 7.21 -8.93
CA ILE A 285 -10.77 7.62 -9.13
C ILE A 285 -11.50 7.75 -7.78
N VAL A 286 -11.37 6.78 -6.88
CA VAL A 286 -12.03 6.79 -5.57
C VAL A 286 -11.47 7.88 -4.66
N SER A 287 -10.15 8.08 -4.67
CA SER A 287 -9.48 9.14 -3.89
C SER A 287 -9.94 10.53 -4.33
N VAL A 288 -9.88 10.81 -5.63
CA VAL A 288 -10.30 12.12 -6.14
C VAL A 288 -11.81 12.32 -6.03
N TRP A 289 -12.62 11.28 -6.21
CA TRP A 289 -14.05 11.34 -5.93
C TRP A 289 -14.32 11.70 -4.46
N THR A 290 -13.58 11.12 -3.52
CA THR A 290 -13.70 11.43 -2.09
C THR A 290 -13.33 12.88 -1.79
N ILE A 291 -12.20 13.36 -2.33
CA ILE A 291 -11.76 14.75 -2.19
C ILE A 291 -12.79 15.72 -2.78
N TYR A 292 -13.31 15.43 -3.97
CA TYR A 292 -14.34 16.23 -4.59
C TYR A 292 -15.59 16.34 -3.72
N ASN A 293 -16.05 15.22 -3.16
CA ASN A 293 -17.23 15.20 -2.29
C ASN A 293 -16.98 15.90 -0.95
N LEU A 294 -15.77 15.80 -0.40
CA LEU A 294 -15.33 16.55 0.78
C LEU A 294 -15.36 18.06 0.54
N MET A 295 -14.87 18.51 -0.62
CA MET A 295 -14.91 19.91 -1.02
C MET A 295 -16.36 20.40 -1.19
N LEU A 296 -17.22 19.61 -1.83
CA LEU A 296 -18.64 19.94 -1.98
C LEU A 296 -19.38 20.00 -0.64
N PHE A 297 -19.09 19.05 0.25
CA PHE A 297 -19.63 19.03 1.61
C PHE A 297 -19.20 20.28 2.37
N SER A 298 -17.92 20.62 2.30
CA SER A 298 -17.33 21.80 2.95
C SER A 298 -17.86 23.12 2.39
N ALA A 299 -18.16 23.17 1.08
CA ALA A 299 -18.84 24.30 0.44
C ALA A 299 -20.33 24.41 0.81
N GLY A 300 -20.88 23.46 1.57
CA GLY A 300 -22.29 23.44 1.97
C GLY A 300 -23.25 22.98 0.87
N SER A 301 -22.73 22.44 -0.23
CA SER A 301 -23.55 22.01 -1.38
C SER A 301 -24.49 20.85 -1.05
N TRP A 302 -24.18 20.06 -0.01
CA TRP A 302 -25.03 18.97 0.46
C TRP A 302 -26.10 19.44 1.44
N ILE A 303 -25.92 20.63 2.01
CA ILE A 303 -26.71 21.16 3.13
C ILE A 303 -27.75 22.17 2.63
N HIS A 304 -27.63 22.63 1.37
CA HIS A 304 -28.49 23.66 0.76
C HIS A 304 -28.71 24.85 1.71
N VAL A 305 -27.63 25.29 2.37
CA VAL A 305 -27.62 26.45 3.26
C VAL A 305 -28.26 27.63 2.53
N ASP A 306 -29.40 28.11 3.04
CA ASP A 306 -30.32 29.04 2.37
C ASP A 306 -29.58 30.15 1.60
N ILE A 307 -29.45 29.94 0.29
CA ILE A 307 -28.59 30.74 -0.55
C ILE A 307 -29.39 31.94 -1.01
N THR A 308 -29.34 33.05 -0.27
CA THR A 308 -29.80 34.35 -0.76
C THR A 308 -29.14 34.64 -2.13
N ASN A 309 -29.83 35.35 -3.03
CA ASN A 309 -29.38 35.54 -4.43
C ASN A 309 -27.93 36.06 -4.57
N THR A 310 -27.41 36.81 -3.59
CA THR A 310 -26.01 37.27 -3.52
C THR A 310 -25.01 36.14 -3.25
N ASN A 311 -25.38 35.12 -2.48
CA ASN A 311 -24.55 33.96 -2.16
C ASN A 311 -24.54 32.89 -3.26
N LYS A 312 -25.51 32.91 -4.19
CA LYS A 312 -25.65 31.89 -5.25
C LYS A 312 -24.50 31.92 -6.25
N LYS A 313 -23.98 33.10 -6.56
CA LYS A 313 -22.82 33.28 -7.43
C LYS A 313 -21.54 32.72 -6.80
N SER A 314 -21.33 32.97 -5.51
CA SER A 314 -20.16 32.46 -4.76
C SER A 314 -20.19 30.94 -4.60
N HIS A 315 -21.33 30.36 -4.22
CA HIS A 315 -21.50 28.91 -4.13
C HIS A 315 -21.28 28.21 -5.49
N ASN A 316 -21.86 28.77 -6.56
CA ASN A 316 -21.64 28.23 -7.91
C ASN A 316 -20.16 28.30 -8.34
N LEU A 317 -19.42 29.33 -7.91
CA LEU A 317 -17.99 29.42 -8.14
C LEU A 317 -17.24 28.32 -7.36
N GLN A 318 -17.53 28.12 -6.07
CA GLN A 318 -16.92 27.05 -5.25
C GLN A 318 -17.13 25.67 -5.87
N VAL A 319 -18.35 25.36 -6.31
CA VAL A 319 -18.66 24.08 -6.98
C VAL A 319 -17.90 23.93 -8.30
N LYS A 320 -17.77 25.01 -9.09
CA LYS A 320 -16.97 24.99 -10.33
C LYS A 320 -15.48 24.79 -10.03
N THR A 321 -14.95 25.48 -9.04
CA THR A 321 -13.54 25.33 -8.60
C THR A 321 -13.26 23.90 -8.14
N ALA A 322 -14.14 23.31 -7.33
CA ALA A 322 -14.00 21.91 -6.89
C ALA A 322 -14.00 20.93 -8.08
N LYS A 323 -14.83 21.17 -9.10
CA LYS A 323 -14.84 20.34 -10.33
C LYS A 323 -13.53 20.45 -11.11
N ILE A 324 -13.00 21.66 -11.28
CA ILE A 324 -11.75 21.88 -12.01
C ILE A 324 -10.59 21.20 -11.28
N ILE A 325 -10.48 21.39 -9.96
CA ILE A 325 -9.48 20.73 -9.13
C ILE A 325 -9.59 19.22 -9.25
N ALA A 326 -10.80 18.65 -9.13
CA ALA A 326 -10.97 17.21 -9.27
C ALA A 326 -10.53 16.67 -10.64
N VAL A 327 -10.84 17.37 -11.74
CA VAL A 327 -10.40 16.94 -13.08
C VAL A 327 -8.87 17.01 -13.21
N VAL A 328 -8.26 18.10 -12.74
CA VAL A 328 -6.81 18.28 -12.79
C VAL A 328 -6.11 17.20 -11.95
N LEU A 329 -6.58 16.97 -10.72
CA LEU A 329 -6.02 15.99 -9.81
C LEU A 329 -6.15 14.55 -10.33
N VAL A 330 -7.29 14.17 -10.93
CA VAL A 330 -7.43 12.84 -11.57
C VAL A 330 -6.37 12.66 -12.66
N ILE A 331 -6.20 13.66 -13.53
CA ILE A 331 -5.23 13.56 -14.63
C ILE A 331 -3.80 13.43 -14.09
N GLN A 332 -3.42 14.28 -13.13
CA GLN A 332 -2.10 14.24 -12.52
C GLN A 332 -1.82 12.90 -11.83
N MET A 333 -2.76 12.41 -11.03
CA MET A 333 -2.60 11.14 -10.31
C MET A 333 -2.56 9.95 -11.27
N LEU A 334 -3.37 9.93 -12.35
CA LEU A 334 -3.29 8.86 -13.35
C LEU A 334 -1.95 8.86 -14.10
N ILE A 335 -1.40 10.03 -14.42
CA ILE A 335 -0.05 10.12 -15.04
C ILE A 335 1.00 9.59 -14.06
N TYR A 336 0.93 10.03 -12.81
CA TYR A 336 1.83 9.59 -11.74
C TYR A 336 1.77 8.07 -11.53
N ASP A 337 0.56 7.50 -11.46
CA ASP A 337 0.34 6.07 -11.32
C ASP A 337 0.92 5.27 -12.51
N MET A 338 0.84 5.82 -13.73
CA MET A 338 1.44 5.18 -14.90
C MET A 338 2.97 5.21 -14.86
N GLU A 339 3.55 6.33 -14.43
CA GLU A 339 5.00 6.53 -14.33
C GLU A 339 5.63 5.72 -13.17
N GLU A 340 4.93 5.59 -12.05
CA GLU A 340 5.38 4.84 -10.87
C GLU A 340 4.93 3.37 -10.84
N SER A 341 4.28 2.87 -11.91
CA SER A 341 3.68 1.51 -11.97
C SER A 341 4.65 0.33 -11.76
N THR A 342 5.92 0.58 -11.46
CA THR A 342 6.88 -0.42 -10.99
C THR A 342 6.54 -0.89 -9.59
N ILE A 343 6.49 -2.21 -9.37
CA ILE A 343 6.01 -2.83 -8.13
C ILE A 343 6.78 -2.29 -6.91
N HIS A 344 6.10 -1.51 -6.06
CA HIS A 344 6.67 -0.68 -4.98
C HIS A 344 7.37 -1.44 -3.83
N SER A 345 7.40 -2.76 -3.85
CA SER A 345 7.97 -3.55 -2.75
C SER A 345 9.48 -3.74 -2.85
N LEU A 346 10.06 -3.52 -4.04
CA LEU A 346 11.49 -3.52 -4.30
C LEU A 346 11.96 -2.06 -4.36
N ILE A 347 12.34 -1.50 -3.22
CA ILE A 347 12.74 -0.08 -3.14
C ILE A 347 14.18 0.07 -3.64
N GLY A 348 14.33 0.63 -4.85
CA GLY A 348 15.52 1.37 -5.24
C GLY A 348 15.39 2.84 -4.81
N ASN A 349 16.51 3.57 -4.72
CA ASN A 349 16.47 5.03 -4.50
C ASN A 349 15.77 5.72 -5.68
N VAL A 350 14.44 5.83 -5.64
CA VAL A 350 13.68 6.58 -6.63
C VAL A 350 13.88 8.07 -6.32
N PRO A 351 14.42 8.87 -7.25
CA PRO A 351 14.51 10.31 -7.06
C PRO A 351 13.11 10.89 -6.91
N LYS A 352 12.95 11.84 -5.97
CA LYS A 352 11.69 12.56 -5.80
C LYS A 352 11.32 13.27 -7.10
N ASP A 353 10.27 12.80 -7.74
CA ASP A 353 9.81 13.35 -9.00
C ASP A 353 9.07 14.70 -8.80
N TRP A 354 9.17 15.57 -9.80
CA TRP A 354 8.54 16.90 -9.81
C TRP A 354 7.01 16.78 -9.72
N LEU A 355 6.42 15.77 -10.38
CA LEU A 355 4.98 15.53 -10.37
C LEU A 355 4.47 15.18 -8.97
N SER A 356 5.17 14.30 -8.25
CA SER A 356 4.88 13.96 -6.84
C SER A 356 4.87 15.20 -5.94
N THR A 357 5.84 16.10 -6.15
CA THR A 357 5.92 17.37 -5.40
C THR A 357 4.73 18.30 -5.72
N CYS A 358 4.33 18.38 -6.98
CA CYS A 358 3.16 19.16 -7.40
C CYS A 358 1.87 18.65 -6.78
N ILE A 359 1.64 17.33 -6.83
CA ILE A 359 0.47 16.66 -6.24
C ILE A 359 0.43 16.93 -4.73
N TYR A 360 1.56 16.84 -4.04
CA TYR A 360 1.64 17.15 -2.60
C TYR A 360 1.26 18.59 -2.27
N ILE A 361 1.76 19.57 -3.05
CA ILE A 361 1.38 20.99 -2.87
C ILE A 361 -0.12 21.18 -3.13
N GLU A 362 -0.67 20.54 -4.16
CA GLU A 362 -2.10 20.59 -4.47
C GLU A 362 -2.94 20.04 -3.32
N TYR A 363 -2.56 18.89 -2.74
CA TYR A 363 -3.21 18.35 -1.54
C TYR A 363 -3.23 19.35 -0.36
N PHE A 364 -2.11 20.02 -0.12
CA PHE A 364 -2.02 21.02 0.94
C PHE A 364 -2.95 22.22 0.68
N LEU A 365 -3.03 22.70 -0.57
CA LEU A 365 -3.95 23.77 -0.95
C LEU A 365 -5.42 23.34 -0.82
N ILE A 366 -5.76 22.12 -1.25
CA ILE A 366 -7.09 21.53 -1.10
C ILE A 366 -7.48 21.48 0.37
N TYR A 367 -6.57 21.08 1.25
CA TYR A 367 -6.81 21.04 2.70
C TYR A 367 -7.18 22.43 3.25
N ILE A 368 -6.39 23.46 2.93
CA ILE A 368 -6.66 24.84 3.37
C ILE A 368 -8.00 25.34 2.83
N LEU A 369 -8.27 25.12 1.54
CA LEU A 369 -9.53 25.52 0.90
C LEU A 369 -10.73 24.85 1.57
N THR A 370 -10.63 23.55 1.81
CA THR A 370 -11.68 22.73 2.43
C THR A 370 -11.99 23.22 3.85
N LEU A 371 -10.96 23.46 4.67
CA LEU A 371 -11.13 24.03 6.02
C LEU A 371 -11.79 25.41 5.98
N THR A 372 -11.33 26.27 5.08
CA THR A 372 -11.86 27.64 4.94
C THR A 372 -13.35 27.61 4.56
N TRP A 373 -13.70 26.80 3.56
CA TRP A 373 -15.10 26.63 3.16
C TRP A 373 -15.93 26.01 4.28
N ALA A 374 -15.37 25.04 5.01
CA ALA A 374 -16.05 24.39 6.11
C ALA A 374 -16.43 25.38 7.22
N VAL A 375 -15.50 26.26 7.63
CA VAL A 375 -15.76 27.31 8.62
C VAL A 375 -16.86 28.27 8.15
N ILE A 376 -16.79 28.71 6.89
CA ILE A 376 -17.81 29.59 6.30
C ILE A 376 -19.18 28.91 6.33
N THR A 377 -19.28 27.66 5.90
CA THR A 377 -20.53 26.88 5.90
C THR A 377 -21.06 26.68 7.31
N TRP A 378 -20.20 26.34 8.27
CA TRP A 378 -20.57 26.15 9.68
C TRP A 378 -21.24 27.38 10.30
N THR A 379 -20.76 28.60 9.97
CA THR A 379 -21.40 29.83 10.47
C THR A 379 -22.82 30.06 9.96
N LYS A 380 -23.17 29.46 8.82
CA LYS A 380 -24.47 29.65 8.16
C LYS A 380 -25.51 28.58 8.54
N ILE A 381 -25.10 27.49 9.19
CA ILE A 381 -26.04 26.47 9.68
C ILE A 381 -26.79 27.03 10.90
N GLN A 382 -28.12 27.13 10.78
CA GLN A 382 -28.97 27.68 11.84
C GLN A 382 -29.30 26.64 12.93
N GLU A 383 -29.55 25.38 12.55
CA GLU A 383 -29.93 24.34 13.51
C GLU A 383 -28.73 23.93 14.39
N LYS A 384 -28.84 24.12 15.71
CA LYS A 384 -27.75 23.87 16.67
C LYS A 384 -27.22 22.43 16.62
N LYS A 385 -28.11 21.44 16.52
CA LYS A 385 -27.72 20.01 16.47
C LYS A 385 -26.98 19.69 15.17
N LEU A 386 -27.49 20.14 14.03
CA LEU A 386 -26.83 19.97 12.73
C LEU A 386 -25.48 20.67 12.69
N LYS A 387 -25.38 21.85 13.31
CA LYS A 387 -24.13 22.61 13.44
C LYS A 387 -23.06 21.86 14.25
N THR A 388 -23.46 21.16 15.31
CA THR A 388 -22.56 20.28 16.09
C THR A 388 -22.13 19.06 15.28
N ILE A 389 -23.08 18.38 14.61
CA ILE A 389 -22.77 17.23 13.73
C ILE A 389 -21.77 17.63 12.65
N TYR A 390 -22.00 18.77 12.00
CA TYR A 390 -21.11 19.32 10.98
C TYR A 390 -19.72 19.62 11.53
N LEU A 391 -19.61 20.28 12.69
CA LEU A 391 -18.33 20.57 13.34
C LEU A 391 -17.52 19.29 13.62
N ILE A 392 -18.16 18.28 14.24
CA ILE A 392 -17.53 16.99 14.54
C ILE A 392 -17.05 16.32 13.24
N THR A 393 -17.88 16.33 12.21
CA THR A 393 -17.55 15.77 10.88
C THR A 393 -16.33 16.46 10.28
N THR A 394 -16.31 17.79 10.28
CA THR A 394 -15.18 18.57 9.76
C THR A 394 -13.90 18.37 10.56
N ALA A 395 -14.00 18.17 11.88
CA ALA A 395 -12.85 17.89 12.73
C ALA A 395 -12.27 16.49 12.44
N LEU A 396 -13.11 15.45 12.35
CA LEU A 396 -12.67 14.09 12.02
C LEU A 396 -12.01 14.04 10.63
N LEU A 397 -12.64 14.68 9.63
CA LEU A 397 -12.09 14.74 8.27
C LEU A 397 -10.80 15.56 8.22
N GLY A 398 -10.70 16.65 9.00
CA GLY A 398 -9.48 17.43 9.13
C GLY A 398 -8.33 16.63 9.72
N ILE A 399 -8.58 15.81 10.74
CA ILE A 399 -7.59 14.91 11.34
C ILE A 399 -7.12 13.87 10.32
N LEU A 400 -8.03 13.24 9.57
CA LEU A 400 -7.66 12.27 8.52
C LEU A 400 -6.79 12.90 7.45
N PHE A 401 -7.18 14.07 6.94
CA PHE A 401 -6.44 14.76 5.89
C PHE A 401 -5.05 15.20 6.39
N ALA A 402 -4.94 15.61 7.67
CA ALA A 402 -3.67 15.92 8.29
C ALA A 402 -2.77 14.68 8.46
N ILE A 403 -3.35 13.52 8.82
CA ILE A 403 -2.63 12.24 8.87
C ILE A 403 -2.08 11.87 7.49
N ILE A 404 -2.82 12.12 6.41
CA ILE A 404 -2.36 11.84 5.04
C ILE A 404 -1.21 12.77 4.64
N ILE A 405 -1.35 14.09 4.84
CA ILE A 405 -0.32 15.08 4.47
C ILE A 405 0.95 14.92 5.32
N LEU A 406 0.80 14.81 6.64
CA LEU A 406 1.92 14.78 7.59
C LEU A 406 2.46 13.36 7.79
N GLY A 407 1.67 12.35 7.48
CA GLY A 407 2.00 10.95 7.68
C GLY A 407 3.20 10.50 6.87
N VAL A 408 3.40 11.05 5.67
CA VAL A 408 4.62 10.82 4.85
C VAL A 408 5.91 11.17 5.61
N ARG A 409 5.85 12.10 6.58
CA ARG A 409 7.00 12.47 7.43
C ARG A 409 6.99 11.84 8.81
N LEU A 410 5.81 11.61 9.37
CA LEU A 410 5.64 11.12 10.75
C LEU A 410 5.66 9.60 10.84
N PHE A 411 5.29 8.94 9.76
CA PHE A 411 5.24 7.50 9.68
C PHE A 411 6.24 7.05 8.62
N ASN A 412 7.35 6.44 9.07
CA ASN A 412 8.16 5.61 8.19
C ASN A 412 7.19 4.71 7.41
N HIS A 413 7.28 4.74 6.08
CA HIS A 413 6.35 4.16 5.10
C HIS A 413 6.17 2.65 5.26
N THR A 414 5.67 2.20 6.40
CA THR A 414 5.58 0.79 6.74
C THR A 414 4.19 0.24 6.48
N ALA A 415 4.10 -1.03 6.10
CA ALA A 415 2.86 -1.77 5.94
C ALA A 415 2.02 -1.76 7.23
N GLN A 416 2.66 -1.71 8.40
CA GLN A 416 1.98 -1.56 9.68
C GLN A 416 1.34 -0.17 9.82
N THR A 417 2.05 0.89 9.44
CA THR A 417 1.48 2.22 9.48
C THR A 417 0.31 2.38 8.51
N ALA A 418 0.44 1.86 7.29
CA ALA A 418 -0.65 1.89 6.31
C ALA A 418 -1.91 1.22 6.87
N SER A 419 -1.76 0.06 7.53
CA SER A 419 -2.87 -0.64 8.20
C SER A 419 -3.53 0.19 9.31
N ILE A 420 -2.74 0.90 10.12
CA ILE A 420 -3.26 1.82 11.14
C ILE A 420 -4.03 2.97 10.50
N ALA A 421 -3.48 3.58 9.45
CA ALA A 421 -4.12 4.68 8.73
C ALA A 421 -5.48 4.25 8.14
N TYR A 422 -5.53 3.09 7.46
CA TYR A 422 -6.79 2.52 6.95
C TYR A 422 -7.80 2.22 8.07
N THR A 423 -7.32 1.76 9.24
CA THR A 423 -8.18 1.51 10.40
C THR A 423 -8.80 2.80 10.93
N VAL A 424 -8.00 3.86 11.07
CA VAL A 424 -8.47 5.18 11.54
C VAL A 424 -9.46 5.77 10.53
N GLU A 425 -9.16 5.69 9.23
CA GLU A 425 -10.06 6.11 8.16
C GLU A 425 -11.40 5.36 8.22
N PHE A 426 -11.37 4.04 8.31
CA PHE A 426 -12.57 3.21 8.42
C PHE A 426 -13.43 3.59 9.64
N ILE A 427 -12.81 3.73 10.82
CA ILE A 427 -13.55 4.10 12.04
C ILE A 427 -14.20 5.48 11.88
N PHE A 428 -13.45 6.47 11.39
CA PHE A 428 -13.96 7.83 11.27
C PHE A 428 -15.07 7.93 10.22
N THR A 429 -14.93 7.24 9.09
CA THR A 429 -15.97 7.21 8.05
C THR A 429 -17.24 6.54 8.53
N VAL A 430 -17.14 5.45 9.32
CA VAL A 430 -18.28 4.81 9.98
C VAL A 430 -18.95 5.77 10.96
N VAL A 431 -18.19 6.45 11.82
CA VAL A 431 -18.72 7.45 12.77
C VAL A 431 -19.45 8.57 12.03
N VAL A 432 -18.86 9.12 10.97
CA VAL A 432 -19.49 10.16 10.15
C VAL A 432 -20.79 9.64 9.54
N ALA A 433 -20.80 8.44 8.96
CA ALA A 433 -22.02 7.87 8.38
C ALA A 433 -23.15 7.71 9.40
N PHE A 434 -22.84 7.31 10.64
CA PHE A 434 -23.81 7.23 11.72
C PHE A 434 -24.30 8.61 12.19
N LEU A 435 -23.41 9.60 12.34
CA LEU A 435 -23.79 10.97 12.71
C LEU A 435 -24.80 11.58 11.72
N TRP A 436 -24.64 11.28 10.44
CA TRP A 436 -25.50 11.79 9.37
C TRP A 436 -26.68 10.87 9.01
N HIS A 437 -26.77 9.66 9.58
CA HIS A 437 -27.81 8.68 9.25
C HIS A 437 -29.23 9.23 9.43
N ASN A 438 -29.43 10.04 10.48
CA ASN A 438 -30.72 10.60 10.85
C ASN A 438 -31.06 11.92 10.16
N VAL A 439 -30.11 12.51 9.43
CA VAL A 439 -30.32 13.76 8.69
C VAL A 439 -30.92 13.44 7.33
N ILE A 440 -32.08 14.03 7.02
CA ILE A 440 -32.74 13.88 5.72
C ILE A 440 -33.05 15.24 5.10
N PHE A 441 -33.32 15.25 3.80
CA PHE A 441 -33.69 16.45 3.08
C PHE A 441 -35.21 16.59 2.98
N GLU A 442 -35.78 17.67 3.50
CA GLU A 442 -37.23 17.94 3.48
C GLU A 442 -37.47 19.44 3.23
N ASN A 443 -38.35 19.77 2.27
CA ASN A 443 -38.67 21.15 1.88
C ASN A 443 -37.45 22.03 1.59
N ASN A 444 -36.46 21.50 0.87
CA ASN A 444 -35.18 22.18 0.57
C ASN A 444 -34.29 22.49 1.79
N THR A 445 -34.56 21.88 2.94
CA THR A 445 -33.76 22.04 4.16
C THR A 445 -33.34 20.67 4.72
N LEU A 446 -32.21 20.62 5.43
CA LEU A 446 -31.83 19.44 6.19
C LEU A 446 -32.58 19.42 7.52
N VAL A 447 -33.14 18.26 7.85
CA VAL A 447 -33.88 18.02 9.09
C VAL A 447 -33.33 16.77 9.77
N LEU A 448 -33.03 16.88 11.06
CA LEU A 448 -32.71 15.72 11.90
C LEU A 448 -34.01 15.02 12.32
N LYS A 449 -34.19 13.74 11.93
CA LYS A 449 -35.36 12.92 12.30
C LYS A 449 -35.04 11.77 13.23
#